data_AF-A0A944TQD4-F1
#
_entry.id   AF-A0A944TQD4-F1
#
_cell.length_a   1.000
_cell.length_b   1.000
_cell.length_c   1.000
_cell.angle_alpha   90.00
_cell.angle_beta   90.00
_cell.angle_gamma   90.00
#
_symmetry.space_group_name_H-M   'P 1'
#
loop_
_entity.id
_entity.type
_entity.pdbx_description
1 polymer ?
#
loop_
_entity_poly.entity_id
_entity_poly.type
_entity_poly.pdbx_seq_one_letter_code
_entity_poly.pdbx_strand_id
1 'polypeptide(L)'
;MKSQDLSKQELYESVKALVDKETVPHLHLDQHKLFTLFSIAFQYFLYCSTKKPGAYIIRIEDSSLADKLARKAKDPSTRKFIQSLLLPRKLKYGKSTFLLDFFHVGTWGLTSEIPKDKLKGALIIKNTSSKPMAESLENKVEEGENAEEDIMANLPPNYFLTSLIENVPKTITIAFETAFEELEVLQFDFIKKDKEKSLSGVTISKDIDLENLD
;
A
#
# COMPACT_ATOMS: atom_id res chain seq x y z
N MET A 1 -15.86 -13.72 -4.70
CA MET A 1 -15.74 -13.95 -3.25
C MET A 1 -15.64 -12.61 -2.55
N LYS A 2 -16.56 -12.28 -1.62
CA LYS A 2 -16.36 -11.13 -0.72
C LYS A 2 -15.11 -11.43 0.10
N SER A 3 -14.03 -10.68 -0.13
CA SER A 3 -12.88 -10.75 0.76
C SER A 3 -13.36 -10.36 2.15
N GLN A 4 -13.16 -11.23 3.12
CA GLN A 4 -13.46 -10.95 4.51
C GLN A 4 -12.56 -9.78 4.97
N ASP A 5 -13.16 -8.83 5.69
CA ASP A 5 -12.42 -7.76 6.36
C ASP A 5 -11.59 -8.35 7.50
N LEU A 6 -10.53 -7.65 7.90
CA LEU A 6 -9.75 -8.03 9.08
C LEU A 6 -10.66 -8.07 10.31
N SER A 7 -10.44 -9.04 11.19
CA SER A 7 -11.08 -9.00 12.50
C SER A 7 -10.57 -7.78 13.28
N LYS A 8 -11.41 -7.28 14.21
CA LYS A 8 -11.03 -6.15 15.07
C LYS A 8 -9.77 -6.47 15.89
N GLN A 9 -9.63 -7.73 16.31
CA GLN A 9 -8.49 -8.19 17.09
C GLN A 9 -7.20 -8.19 16.26
N GLU A 10 -7.21 -8.81 15.08
CA GLU A 10 -6.04 -8.81 14.19
C GLU A 10 -5.61 -7.38 13.83
N LEU A 11 -6.58 -6.50 13.51
CA LEU A 11 -6.28 -5.10 13.21
C LEU A 11 -5.66 -4.38 14.41
N TYR A 12 -6.22 -4.57 15.61
CA TYR A 12 -5.71 -3.96 16.84
C TYR A 12 -4.29 -4.44 17.17
N GLU A 13 -4.04 -5.75 17.15
CA GLU A 13 -2.73 -6.33 17.44
C GLU A 13 -1.68 -5.89 16.41
N SER A 14 -2.07 -5.81 15.14
CA SER A 14 -1.17 -5.35 14.07
C SER A 14 -0.81 -3.87 14.19
N VAL A 15 -1.80 -3.01 14.51
CA VAL A 15 -1.55 -1.58 14.75
C VAL A 15 -0.71 -1.41 16.02
N LYS A 16 -0.95 -2.20 17.06
CA LYS A 16 -0.12 -2.19 18.28
C LYS A 16 1.33 -2.53 17.97
N ALA A 17 1.60 -3.55 17.14
CA ALA A 17 2.96 -3.89 16.73
C ALA A 17 3.68 -2.72 16.03
N LEU A 18 2.96 -1.92 15.23
CA LEU A 18 3.51 -0.71 14.62
C LEU A 18 3.77 0.40 15.65
N VAL A 19 2.91 0.53 16.66
CA VAL A 19 3.10 1.47 17.79
C VAL A 19 4.30 1.07 18.65
N ASP A 20 4.48 -0.22 18.92
CA ASP A 20 5.63 -0.73 19.67
C ASP A 20 6.96 -0.47 18.92
N LYS A 21 6.88 -0.30 17.59
CA LYS A 21 7.99 0.10 16.71
C LYS A 21 8.01 1.60 16.39
N GLU A 22 7.43 2.46 17.24
CA GLU A 22 7.35 3.90 16.99
C GLU A 22 8.73 4.55 16.80
N THR A 23 9.75 4.11 17.54
CA THR A 23 11.13 4.65 17.51
C THR A 23 11.88 4.37 16.20
N VAL A 24 11.45 3.38 15.44
CA VAL A 24 12.05 3.01 14.15
C VAL A 24 11.58 4.00 13.10
N PRO A 25 12.43 4.82 12.47
CA PRO A 25 11.95 5.89 11.60
C PRO A 25 11.34 5.35 10.30
N HIS A 26 11.90 4.29 9.71
CA HIS A 26 11.46 3.82 8.40
C HIS A 26 11.25 2.30 8.43
N LEU A 27 10.01 1.89 8.20
CA LEU A 27 9.58 0.50 8.24
C LEU A 27 9.25 -0.01 6.84
N HIS A 28 9.51 -1.29 6.61
CA HIS A 28 9.13 -2.00 5.39
C HIS A 28 8.21 -3.17 5.72
N LEU A 29 7.05 -3.21 5.08
CA LEU A 29 6.09 -4.30 5.14
C LEU A 29 6.20 -5.09 3.83
N ASP A 30 6.91 -6.21 3.89
CA ASP A 30 7.38 -6.98 2.74
C ASP A 30 6.51 -8.20 2.42
N GLN A 31 5.31 -8.32 2.98
CA GLN A 31 4.45 -9.50 2.82
C GLN A 31 3.45 -9.35 1.65
N HIS A 32 3.14 -10.45 0.97
CA HIS A 32 2.28 -10.53 -0.24
C HIS A 32 0.79 -10.11 -0.09
N LYS A 33 0.33 -9.64 1.07
CA LYS A 33 -1.07 -9.24 1.31
C LYS A 33 -1.24 -7.72 1.31
N LEU A 34 -1.00 -7.09 0.16
CA LEU A 34 -1.04 -5.63 -0.04
C LEU A 34 -2.22 -4.91 0.63
N PHE A 35 -3.46 -5.35 0.34
CA PHE A 35 -4.67 -4.71 0.86
C PHE A 35 -4.82 -4.84 2.39
N THR A 36 -4.24 -5.89 2.96
CA THR A 36 -4.22 -6.14 4.41
C THR A 36 -3.21 -5.21 5.06
N LEU A 37 -1.97 -5.20 4.55
CA LEU A 37 -0.89 -4.33 5.04
C LEU A 37 -1.26 -2.85 4.95
N PHE A 38 -1.90 -2.46 3.85
CA PHE A 38 -2.39 -1.10 3.67
C PHE A 38 -3.39 -0.69 4.75
N SER A 39 -4.38 -1.55 5.05
CA SER A 39 -5.34 -1.27 6.12
C SER A 39 -4.66 -1.11 7.48
N ILE A 40 -3.70 -1.97 7.80
CA ILE A 40 -2.95 -1.90 9.06
C ILE A 40 -2.14 -0.59 9.14
N ALA A 41 -1.34 -0.30 8.13
CA ALA A 41 -0.46 0.87 8.10
C ALA A 41 -1.25 2.19 8.07
N PHE A 42 -2.37 2.21 7.33
CA PHE A 42 -3.24 3.38 7.28
C PHE A 42 -3.93 3.63 8.62
N GLN A 43 -4.43 2.59 9.29
CA GLN A 43 -5.02 2.72 10.63
C GLN A 43 -4.01 3.18 11.68
N TYR A 44 -2.76 2.72 11.58
CA TYR A 44 -1.66 3.25 12.40
C TYR A 44 -1.47 4.76 12.17
N PHE A 45 -1.41 5.24 10.92
CA PHE A 45 -1.27 6.67 10.67
C PHE A 45 -2.51 7.48 11.07
N LEU A 46 -3.72 6.93 10.93
CA LEU A 46 -4.92 7.55 11.50
C LEU A 46 -4.79 7.72 13.01
N TYR A 47 -4.38 6.67 13.73
CA TYR A 47 -4.11 6.75 15.17
C TYR A 47 -3.06 7.82 15.50
N CYS A 48 -1.91 7.79 14.84
CA CYS A 48 -0.83 8.78 15.04
C CYS A 48 -1.32 10.20 14.78
N SER A 49 -2.16 10.41 13.75
CA SER A 49 -2.70 11.72 13.40
C SER A 49 -3.57 12.36 14.49
N THR A 50 -4.12 11.55 15.41
CA THR A 50 -4.84 12.03 16.60
C THR A 50 -3.90 12.46 17.73
N LYS A 51 -2.67 11.94 17.76
CA LYS A 51 -1.67 12.21 18.79
C LYS A 51 -0.66 13.28 18.37
N LYS A 52 -0.25 13.27 17.11
CA LYS A 52 0.73 14.16 16.50
C LYS A 52 0.08 14.90 15.32
N PRO A 53 -0.55 16.06 15.56
CA PRO A 53 -1.16 16.85 14.50
C PRO A 53 -0.14 17.28 13.43
N GLY A 54 -0.53 17.18 12.17
CA GLY A 54 0.29 17.64 11.05
C GLY A 54 -0.12 17.02 9.72
N ALA A 55 0.81 17.01 8.77
CA ALA A 55 0.60 16.47 7.43
C ALA A 55 1.10 15.02 7.33
N TYR A 56 0.25 14.16 6.76
CA TYR A 56 0.53 12.76 6.49
C TYR A 56 0.37 12.50 4.99
N ILE A 57 1.38 11.91 4.37
CA ILE A 57 1.40 11.63 2.93
C ILE A 57 1.02 10.17 2.71
N ILE A 58 0.14 9.92 1.75
CA ILE A 58 -0.15 8.59 1.22
C ILE A 58 0.33 8.63 -0.22
N ARG A 59 1.50 8.04 -0.46
CA ARG A 59 2.05 7.93 -1.79
C ARG A 59 1.78 6.55 -2.37
N ILE A 60 1.09 6.53 -3.50
CA ILE A 60 0.66 5.31 -4.19
C ILE A 60 1.35 5.25 -5.54
N GLU A 61 1.68 4.06 -6.03
CA GLU A 61 2.31 3.89 -7.34
C GLU A 61 1.58 4.64 -8.46
N ASP A 62 0.27 4.40 -8.60
CA ASP A 62 -0.58 5.00 -9.61
C ASP A 62 -2.05 5.16 -9.14
N SER A 63 -2.86 5.81 -9.97
CA SER A 63 -4.29 6.05 -9.75
C SER A 63 -5.10 4.75 -9.71
N SER A 64 -4.80 3.79 -10.60
CA SER A 64 -5.46 2.48 -10.68
C SER A 64 -5.32 1.70 -9.36
N LEU A 65 -4.13 1.73 -8.76
CA LEU A 65 -3.85 1.12 -7.47
C LEU A 65 -4.60 1.83 -6.35
N ALA A 66 -4.68 3.16 -6.38
CA ALA A 66 -5.45 3.93 -5.40
C ALA A 66 -6.94 3.55 -5.43
N ASP A 67 -7.53 3.39 -6.62
CA ASP A 67 -8.88 2.88 -6.83
C ASP A 67 -9.07 1.46 -6.28
N LYS A 68 -8.11 0.57 -6.55
CA LYS A 68 -8.10 -0.79 -5.99
C LYS A 68 -8.06 -0.76 -4.46
N LEU A 69 -7.25 0.11 -3.85
CA LEU A 69 -7.15 0.26 -2.39
C LEU A 69 -8.46 0.79 -1.79
N ALA A 70 -9.08 1.80 -2.39
CA ALA A 70 -10.38 2.33 -1.96
C ALA A 70 -11.50 1.27 -1.95
N ARG A 71 -11.42 0.27 -2.83
CA ARG A 71 -12.43 -0.80 -2.94
C ARG A 71 -12.08 -2.07 -2.17
N LYS A 72 -10.79 -2.44 -2.09
CA LYS A 72 -10.34 -3.77 -1.66
C LYS A 72 -9.56 -3.80 -0.33
N ALA A 73 -9.21 -2.65 0.24
CA ALA A 73 -8.61 -2.57 1.59
C ALA A 73 -9.45 -3.36 2.60
N LYS A 74 -8.82 -3.98 3.61
CA LYS A 74 -9.44 -4.92 4.55
C LYS A 74 -10.06 -4.29 5.80
N ASP A 75 -10.34 -3.00 5.74
CA ASP A 75 -11.05 -2.28 6.79
C ASP A 75 -12.05 -1.28 6.15
N PRO A 76 -13.34 -1.28 6.57
CA PRO A 76 -14.36 -0.40 6.03
C PRO A 76 -14.06 1.09 6.16
N SER A 77 -13.43 1.51 7.26
CA SER A 77 -13.14 2.93 7.50
C SER A 77 -12.03 3.43 6.58
N THR A 78 -11.02 2.58 6.34
CA THR A 78 -9.93 2.79 5.39
C THR A 78 -10.49 2.97 3.99
N ARG A 79 -11.35 2.04 3.52
CA ARG A 79 -11.99 2.14 2.19
C ARG A 79 -12.71 3.48 2.00
N LYS A 80 -13.58 3.84 2.95
CA LYS A 80 -14.34 5.09 2.91
C LYS A 80 -13.43 6.32 2.89
N PHE A 81 -12.40 6.33 3.73
CA PHE A 81 -11.47 7.46 3.80
C PHE A 81 -10.72 7.66 2.48
N ILE A 82 -10.15 6.59 1.93
CA ILE A 82 -9.42 6.67 0.66
C ILE A 82 -10.35 7.09 -0.47
N GLN A 83 -11.56 6.52 -0.53
CA GLN A 83 -12.56 6.93 -1.51
C GLN A 83 -12.88 8.43 -1.44
N SER A 84 -12.98 9.01 -0.23
CA SER A 84 -13.16 10.46 -0.05
C SER A 84 -11.91 11.28 -0.36
N LEU A 85 -10.72 10.67 -0.35
CA LEU A 85 -9.45 11.34 -0.62
C LEU A 85 -9.07 11.35 -2.12
N LEU A 86 -9.53 10.38 -2.92
CA LEU A 86 -9.13 10.19 -4.32
C LEU A 86 -9.23 11.46 -5.17
N LEU A 87 -10.39 12.14 -5.14
CA LEU A 87 -10.63 13.35 -5.93
C LEU A 87 -9.95 14.60 -5.35
N PRO A 88 -10.18 14.97 -4.07
CA PRO A 88 -9.60 16.21 -3.55
C PRO A 88 -8.09 16.12 -3.35
N ARG A 89 -7.50 14.92 -3.33
CA ARG A 89 -6.09 14.60 -3.02
C ARG A 89 -5.57 15.16 -1.69
N LYS A 90 -6.44 15.80 -0.92
CA LYS A 90 -6.17 16.43 0.37
C LYS A 90 -7.43 16.37 1.21
N LEU A 91 -7.35 15.76 2.38
CA LEU A 91 -8.47 15.62 3.30
C LEU A 91 -8.06 15.99 4.72
N LYS A 92 -8.86 16.81 5.39
CA LYS A 92 -8.65 17.12 6.81
C LYS A 92 -9.28 16.04 7.67
N TYR A 93 -8.54 15.60 8.69
CA TYR A 93 -9.02 14.67 9.71
C TYR A 93 -8.60 15.19 11.08
N GLY A 94 -9.56 15.70 11.85
CA GLY A 94 -9.28 16.41 13.10
C GLY A 94 -8.36 17.61 12.88
N LYS A 95 -7.21 17.62 13.56
CA LYS A 95 -6.16 18.65 13.42
C LYS A 95 -5.07 18.29 12.39
N SER A 96 -5.21 17.15 11.72
CA SER A 96 -4.25 16.62 10.76
C SER A 96 -4.78 16.72 9.33
N THR A 97 -3.88 16.69 8.37
CA THR A 97 -4.20 16.67 6.93
C THR A 97 -3.55 15.46 6.29
N PHE A 98 -4.34 14.69 5.55
CA PHE A 98 -3.86 13.59 4.72
C PHE A 98 -3.80 14.06 3.27
N LEU A 99 -2.68 13.75 2.61
CA LEU A 99 -2.46 14.07 1.20
C LEU A 99 -2.27 12.78 0.42
N LEU A 100 -2.84 12.72 -0.78
CA LEU A 100 -2.63 11.65 -1.73
C LEU A 100 -1.69 12.15 -2.81
N ASP A 101 -0.64 11.37 -3.04
CA ASP A 101 0.39 11.64 -4.04
C ASP A 101 0.69 10.35 -4.82
N PHE A 102 1.29 10.50 -6.00
CA PHE A 102 1.67 9.37 -6.85
C PHE A 102 3.19 9.30 -7.07
N PHE A 103 3.69 8.21 -7.67
CA PHE A 103 5.12 8.09 -7.95
C PHE A 103 5.55 9.03 -9.10
N HIS A 104 4.60 9.42 -9.94
CA HIS A 104 4.82 10.34 -11.04
C HIS A 104 5.30 11.72 -10.57
N VAL A 105 6.39 12.23 -11.14
CA VAL A 105 7.06 13.46 -10.70
C VAL A 105 6.13 14.67 -10.71
N GLY A 106 5.23 14.75 -11.70
CA GLY A 106 4.24 15.84 -11.79
C GLY A 106 3.24 15.91 -10.62
N THR A 107 3.14 14.86 -9.81
CA THR A 107 2.23 14.82 -8.64
C THR A 107 2.88 15.29 -7.35
N TRP A 108 4.23 15.26 -7.30
CA TRP A 108 5.05 15.69 -6.16
C TRP A 108 4.86 17.17 -5.78
N GLY A 109 4.33 18.01 -6.68
CA GLY A 109 4.12 19.44 -6.43
C GLY A 109 3.24 19.77 -5.21
N LEU A 110 2.19 18.98 -4.96
CA LEU A 110 1.32 19.19 -3.77
C LEU A 110 2.03 18.86 -2.45
N THR A 111 3.01 17.97 -2.51
CA THR A 111 3.73 17.43 -1.36
C THR A 111 4.99 18.23 -1.07
N SER A 112 5.70 18.69 -2.09
CA SER A 112 6.97 19.42 -2.00
C SER A 112 6.85 20.79 -1.33
N GLU A 113 5.69 21.41 -1.44
CA GLU A 113 5.42 22.74 -0.85
C GLU A 113 5.14 22.67 0.66
N ILE A 114 4.98 21.47 1.22
CA ILE A 114 4.70 21.32 2.64
C ILE A 114 6.00 21.53 3.43
N PRO A 115 6.01 22.48 4.39
CA PRO A 115 7.15 22.66 5.28
C PRO A 115 7.50 21.35 6.00
N LYS A 116 8.79 20.97 6.00
CA LYS A 116 9.25 19.68 6.56
C LYS A 116 8.88 19.50 8.02
N ASP A 117 8.83 20.58 8.80
CA ASP A 117 8.42 20.58 10.21
C ASP A 117 6.94 20.16 10.41
N LYS A 118 6.10 20.35 9.38
CA LYS A 118 4.69 19.96 9.38
C LYS A 118 4.47 18.52 8.94
N LEU A 119 5.42 17.90 8.24
CA LEU A 119 5.35 16.50 7.83
C LEU A 119 5.55 15.58 9.04
N LYS A 120 4.62 14.66 9.27
CA LYS A 120 4.61 13.75 10.42
C LYS A 120 4.72 12.28 10.05
N GLY A 121 4.32 11.91 8.84
CA GLY A 121 4.43 10.53 8.39
C GLY A 121 4.15 10.36 6.91
N ALA A 122 4.71 9.32 6.30
CA ALA A 122 4.40 8.94 4.93
C ALA A 122 4.17 7.44 4.80
N LEU A 123 3.09 7.07 4.11
CA LEU A 123 2.77 5.71 3.71
C LEU A 123 3.06 5.56 2.23
N ILE A 124 3.96 4.66 1.86
CA ILE A 124 4.40 4.44 0.49
C ILE A 124 3.91 3.06 0.05
N ILE A 125 3.20 2.99 -1.07
CA ILE A 125 2.63 1.73 -1.56
C ILE A 125 3.06 1.48 -3.00
N LYS A 126 3.82 0.40 -3.19
CA LYS A 126 4.21 -0.13 -4.50
C LYS A 126 3.53 -1.48 -4.70
N ASN A 127 2.84 -1.64 -5.83
CA ASN A 127 2.28 -2.92 -6.24
C ASN A 127 3.34 -3.74 -6.97
N THR A 128 3.89 -4.71 -6.29
CA THR A 128 4.91 -5.63 -6.83
C THR A 128 4.29 -6.95 -7.24
N SER A 129 3.16 -6.90 -7.93
CA SER A 129 2.51 -8.11 -8.45
C SER A 129 3.29 -8.70 -9.62
N SER A 130 3.97 -9.83 -9.39
CA SER A 130 4.57 -10.73 -10.39
C SER A 130 3.53 -11.52 -11.20
N LYS A 131 2.33 -10.97 -11.45
CA LYS A 131 1.31 -11.64 -12.28
C LYS A 131 1.51 -11.32 -13.76
N PRO A 132 1.57 -12.34 -14.64
CA PRO A 132 1.95 -12.19 -16.04
C PRO A 132 0.87 -11.44 -16.81
N MET A 133 1.25 -10.30 -17.40
CA MET A 133 0.78 -9.63 -18.63
C MET A 133 -0.73 -9.40 -18.90
N ALA A 134 -1.66 -10.11 -18.27
CA ALA A 134 -3.10 -10.02 -18.52
C ALA A 134 -3.74 -8.80 -17.84
N GLU A 135 -3.36 -8.46 -16.59
CA GLU A 135 -3.82 -7.22 -15.94
C GLU A 135 -3.10 -5.97 -16.49
N SER A 136 -1.94 -6.15 -17.13
CA SER A 136 -1.16 -5.07 -17.74
C SER A 136 -1.79 -4.59 -19.07
N LEU A 137 -2.45 -5.49 -19.79
CA LEU A 137 -3.13 -5.19 -21.05
C LEU A 137 -4.44 -4.43 -20.83
N GLU A 138 -5.19 -4.71 -19.76
CA GLU A 138 -6.40 -3.93 -19.44
C GLU A 138 -6.05 -2.49 -19.01
N ASN A 139 -4.97 -2.28 -18.25
CA ASN A 139 -4.56 -0.93 -17.82
C ASN A 139 -3.99 -0.06 -18.96
N LYS A 140 -3.37 -0.65 -19.98
CA LYS A 140 -2.77 0.10 -21.10
C LYS A 140 -3.78 0.61 -22.13
N VAL A 141 -5.00 0.08 -22.14
CA VAL A 141 -6.02 0.44 -23.15
C VAL A 141 -6.86 1.64 -22.70
N GLU A 142 -6.87 1.99 -21.42
CA GLU A 142 -7.65 3.11 -20.88
C GLU A 142 -6.88 4.44 -20.81
N GLU A 143 -5.54 4.41 -20.79
CA GLU A 143 -4.71 5.61 -20.80
C GLU A 143 -4.25 5.90 -22.23
N GLY A 144 -4.98 6.80 -22.91
CA GLY A 144 -4.63 7.30 -24.23
C GLY A 144 -3.17 7.77 -24.26
N GLU A 145 -2.39 7.14 -25.14
CA GLU A 145 -0.97 7.39 -25.36
C GLU A 145 -0.73 8.86 -25.74
N ASN A 146 -0.37 9.69 -24.76
CA ASN A 146 0.47 10.84 -25.01
C ASN A 146 1.89 10.43 -24.61
N ALA A 147 2.73 10.24 -25.62
CA ALA A 147 4.17 10.08 -25.49
C ALA A 147 4.81 11.39 -25.00
N GLU A 148 4.58 11.73 -23.73
CA GLU A 148 5.47 12.63 -23.01
C GLU A 148 6.72 11.81 -22.65
N GLU A 149 7.91 12.35 -22.94
CA GLU A 149 9.19 11.75 -22.56
C GLU A 149 9.10 11.27 -21.11
N ASP A 150 9.42 10.00 -20.85
CA ASP A 150 9.31 9.43 -19.51
C ASP A 150 10.35 10.09 -18.59
N ILE A 151 9.97 11.20 -17.98
CA ILE A 151 10.79 12.01 -17.06
C ILE A 151 11.33 11.14 -15.91
N MET A 152 10.71 9.97 -15.65
CA MET A 152 11.17 9.00 -14.65
C MET A 152 12.38 8.16 -15.09
N ALA A 153 12.68 8.06 -16.39
CA ALA A 153 13.76 7.22 -16.91
C ALA A 153 15.16 7.63 -16.43
N ASN A 154 15.33 8.90 -16.03
CA ASN A 154 16.59 9.44 -15.53
C ASN A 154 16.67 9.50 -13.99
N LEU A 155 15.61 9.10 -13.28
CA LEU A 155 15.59 9.12 -11.82
C LEU A 155 16.14 7.81 -11.23
N PRO A 156 16.76 7.85 -10.04
CA PRO A 156 17.16 6.63 -9.35
C PRO A 156 15.97 5.65 -9.19
N PRO A 157 16.16 4.33 -9.32
CA PRO A 157 15.09 3.33 -9.25
C PRO A 157 14.19 3.43 -8.00
N ASN A 158 14.72 3.95 -6.90
CA ASN A 158 14.03 4.12 -5.62
C ASN A 158 13.67 5.58 -5.29
N TYR A 159 13.62 6.47 -6.29
CA TYR A 159 13.34 7.91 -6.07
C TYR A 159 12.01 8.16 -5.33
N PHE A 160 10.99 7.36 -5.61
CA PHE A 160 9.69 7.43 -4.94
C PHE A 160 9.78 7.23 -3.42
N LEU A 161 10.82 6.51 -2.97
CA LEU A 161 11.12 6.19 -1.58
C LEU A 161 12.07 7.21 -0.94
N THR A 162 13.23 7.44 -1.56
CA THR A 162 14.29 8.31 -1.00
C THR A 162 13.80 9.74 -0.81
N SER A 163 13.01 10.26 -1.76
CA SER A 163 12.40 11.59 -1.66
C SER A 163 11.54 11.80 -0.41
N LEU A 164 10.96 10.74 0.17
CA LEU A 164 10.15 10.84 1.38
C LEU A 164 10.92 10.52 2.65
N ILE A 165 11.81 9.52 2.62
CA ILE A 165 12.63 9.14 3.78
C ILE A 165 13.46 10.33 4.28
N GLU A 166 14.07 11.09 3.37
CA GLU A 166 14.90 12.25 3.73
C GLU A 166 14.11 13.43 4.33
N ASN A 167 12.80 13.46 4.11
CA ASN A 167 11.97 14.64 4.40
C ASN A 167 10.90 14.39 5.47
N VAL A 168 10.67 13.14 5.85
CA VAL A 168 9.57 12.74 6.73
C VAL A 168 10.11 11.91 7.89
N PRO A 169 9.73 12.22 9.15
CA PRO A 169 10.32 11.56 10.32
C PRO A 169 9.90 10.10 10.51
N LYS A 170 8.80 9.68 9.88
CA LYS A 170 8.29 8.30 9.95
C LYS A 170 7.79 7.86 8.58
N THR A 171 8.28 6.74 8.07
CA THR A 171 7.73 6.13 6.86
C THR A 171 7.35 4.68 7.08
N ILE A 172 6.29 4.24 6.41
CA ILE A 172 5.95 2.83 6.24
C ILE A 172 5.88 2.58 4.74
N THR A 173 6.71 1.68 4.24
CA THR A 173 6.74 1.28 2.83
C THR A 173 6.14 -0.11 2.70
N ILE A 174 5.19 -0.28 1.80
CA ILE A 174 4.61 -1.57 1.45
C ILE A 174 5.08 -1.93 0.04
N ALA A 175 5.90 -2.96 -0.06
CA ALA A 175 6.38 -3.51 -1.32
C ALA A 175 6.78 -4.98 -1.10
N PHE A 176 6.07 -5.91 -1.72
CA PHE A 176 6.44 -7.34 -1.72
C PHE A 176 7.61 -7.56 -2.70
N GLU A 177 8.49 -8.56 -2.51
CA GLU A 177 9.61 -8.89 -3.45
C GLU A 177 10.66 -7.78 -3.70
N THR A 178 10.54 -6.59 -3.12
CA THR A 178 11.57 -5.54 -3.16
C THR A 178 12.18 -5.40 -1.78
N ALA A 179 13.50 -5.56 -1.66
CA ALA A 179 14.23 -5.32 -0.43
C ALA A 179 14.83 -3.90 -0.44
N PHE A 180 14.85 -3.25 0.72
CA PHE A 180 15.47 -1.95 0.92
C PHE A 180 16.42 -2.04 2.11
N GLU A 181 17.72 -1.77 1.90
CA GLU A 181 18.75 -1.93 2.94
C GLU A 181 18.55 -0.98 4.13
N GLU A 182 17.97 0.19 3.89
CA GLU A 182 17.79 1.24 4.89
C GLU A 182 16.50 1.11 5.72
N LEU A 183 15.65 0.10 5.42
CA LEU A 183 14.35 -0.08 6.07
C LEU A 183 14.34 -1.27 7.01
N GLU A 184 13.83 -1.09 8.22
CA GLU A 184 13.59 -2.20 9.12
C GLU A 184 12.31 -2.95 8.71
N VAL A 185 12.44 -4.26 8.50
CA VAL A 185 11.31 -5.10 8.10
C VAL A 185 10.43 -5.45 9.30
N LEU A 186 9.12 -5.28 9.15
CA LEU A 186 8.12 -5.76 10.10
C LEU A 186 7.14 -6.70 9.38
N GLN A 187 7.00 -7.90 9.93
CA GLN A 187 6.07 -8.92 9.44
C GLN A 187 5.01 -9.24 10.48
N PHE A 188 3.85 -9.68 10.00
CA PHE A 188 2.75 -10.15 10.84
C PHE A 188 2.57 -11.66 10.69
N ASP A 189 2.58 -12.38 11.82
CA ASP A 189 2.59 -13.86 11.85
C ASP A 189 1.36 -14.50 11.20
N PHE A 190 0.21 -13.82 11.25
CA PHE A 190 -1.02 -14.32 10.64
C PHE A 190 -1.00 -14.24 9.10
N ILE A 191 -0.11 -13.42 8.51
CA ILE A 191 0.11 -13.36 7.07
C ILE A 191 1.13 -14.43 6.68
N LYS A 192 0.62 -15.64 6.50
CA LYS A 192 1.42 -16.79 6.05
C LYS A 192 1.66 -16.69 4.56
N LYS A 193 2.90 -16.90 4.10
CA LYS A 193 3.18 -17.10 2.67
C LYS A 193 2.27 -18.23 2.17
N ASP A 194 1.55 -17.99 1.08
CA ASP A 194 0.81 -19.03 0.41
C ASP A 194 1.83 -20.14 0.07
N LYS A 195 1.65 -21.35 0.63
CA LYS A 195 2.48 -22.49 0.20
C LYS A 195 2.27 -22.59 -1.30
N GLU A 196 3.34 -22.50 -2.09
CA GLU A 196 3.27 -22.85 -3.50
C GLU A 196 2.60 -24.22 -3.56
N LYS A 197 1.36 -24.27 -4.07
CA LYS A 197 0.85 -25.52 -4.58
C LYS A 197 1.68 -25.78 -5.82
N SER A 198 2.83 -26.40 -5.64
CA SER A 198 3.49 -27.15 -6.70
C SER A 198 2.50 -28.24 -7.11
N LEU A 199 1.56 -27.88 -7.98
CA LEU A 199 0.73 -28.81 -8.71
C LEU A 199 1.69 -29.49 -9.68
N SER A 200 2.18 -30.65 -9.25
CA SER A 200 2.60 -31.71 -10.15
C SER A 200 1.43 -32.06 -11.06
N GLY A 201 1.28 -31.28 -12.14
CA GLY A 201 0.78 -31.74 -13.44
C GLY A 201 -0.62 -32.33 -13.55
N VAL A 202 -1.58 -32.08 -12.65
CA VAL A 202 -2.97 -32.54 -12.88
C VAL A 202 -4.00 -31.50 -12.44
N THR A 203 -4.77 -31.03 -13.42
CA THR A 203 -6.01 -30.25 -13.22
C THR A 203 -7.07 -31.16 -12.61
N ILE A 204 -7.35 -31.00 -11.31
CA ILE A 204 -8.54 -31.64 -10.72
C ILE A 204 -9.73 -30.74 -11.06
N SER A 205 -10.38 -31.06 -12.18
CA SER A 205 -11.77 -30.66 -12.41
C SER A 205 -12.61 -31.24 -11.28
N LYS A 206 -13.40 -30.39 -10.63
CA LYS A 206 -14.48 -30.85 -9.74
C LYS A 206 -15.42 -31.73 -10.55
N ASP A 207 -15.94 -32.76 -9.88
CA ASP A 207 -17.00 -33.69 -10.33
C ASP A 207 -16.53 -35.04 -10.88
N ILE A 208 -16.07 -35.94 -10.00
CA ILE A 208 -16.33 -37.39 -10.15
C ILE A 208 -16.55 -37.99 -8.75
N ASP A 209 -17.75 -38.50 -8.50
CA ASP A 209 -18.14 -39.28 -7.31
C ASP A 209 -17.38 -40.61 -7.26
N LEU A 210 -16.68 -40.85 -6.15
CA LEU A 210 -15.86 -42.04 -5.90
C LEU A 210 -16.62 -43.16 -5.17
N GLU A 211 -17.96 -43.17 -5.21
CA GLU A 211 -18.78 -44.13 -4.45
C GLU A 211 -19.28 -45.36 -5.23
N ASN A 212 -18.81 -45.64 -6.45
CA ASN A 212 -19.15 -46.90 -7.13
C ASN A 212 -18.04 -47.41 -8.05
N LEU A 213 -17.09 -48.17 -7.51
CA LEU A 213 -16.33 -49.16 -8.28
C LEU A 213 -15.89 -50.31 -7.35
N ASP A 214 -16.59 -51.44 -7.47
CA ASP A 214 -16.12 -52.80 -7.14
C ASP A 214 -14.95 -53.20 -8.06
#